data_AF-A0A4U9HX88-F1
#
_entry.id   AF-A0A4U9HX88-F1
#
_cell.length_a   1.000
_cell.length_b   1.000
_cell.length_c   1.000
_cell.angle_alpha   90.00
_cell.angle_beta   90.00
_cell.angle_gamma   90.00
#
_symmetry.space_group_name_H-M   'P 1'
#
loop_
_entity.id
_entity.type
_entity.pdbx_description
1 polymer ?
#
loop_
_entity_poly.entity_id
_entity_poly.type
_entity_poly.pdbx_seq_one_letter_code
_entity_poly.pdbx_strand_id
1 'polypeptide(L)' 'MTLFLLFPFSRLVHIWSAPVEYLTRRYQIVRARR' A
#
# COMPACT_ATOMS: atom_id res chain seq x y z
N MET A 1 -9.76 20.18 7.87
CA MET A 1 -8.40 20.62 7.46
C MET A 1 -7.28 19.97 8.26
N THR A 2 -7.44 19.73 9.57
CA THR A 2 -6.43 19.08 10.43
C THR A 2 -6.12 17.63 10.05
N LEU A 3 -7.10 16.88 9.53
CA LEU A 3 -6.92 15.48 9.14
C LEU A 3 -5.85 15.28 8.06
N PHE A 4 -5.74 16.17 7.07
CA PHE A 4 -4.71 16.06 6.02
C PHE A 4 -3.29 16.29 6.57
N LEU A 5 -3.14 17.12 7.61
CA LEU A 5 -1.87 17.36 8.29
C LEU A 5 -1.43 16.15 9.13
N LEU A 6 -2.39 15.47 9.77
CA LEU A 6 -2.15 14.28 10.61
C LEU A 6 -2.13 12.97 9.81
N PHE A 7 -2.57 13.00 8.56
CA PHE A 7 -2.66 11.85 7.65
C PHE A 7 -1.34 11.08 7.49
N PRO A 8 -0.17 11.71 7.22
CA PRO A 8 1.08 10.97 7.05
C PRO A 8 1.62 10.41 8.38
N PHE A 9 1.18 10.93 9.53
CA PHE A 9 1.65 10.54 10.86
C PHE A 9 0.72 9.54 11.57
N SER A 10 -0.34 9.10 10.91
CA SER A 10 -1.34 8.19 11.48
C SER A 10 -1.52 6.95 10.61
N ARG A 11 -2.27 5.97 11.13
CA ARG A 11 -2.62 4.73 10.43
C ARG A 11 -3.36 4.97 9.11
N LEU A 12 -3.92 6.16 8.90
CA LEU A 12 -4.61 6.55 7.67
C LEU A 12 -3.70 6.53 6.44
N VAL A 13 -2.38 6.62 6.62
CA VAL A 13 -1.40 6.47 5.51
C VAL A 13 -1.58 5.15 4.74
N HIS A 14 -2.11 4.11 5.39
CA HIS A 14 -2.30 2.80 4.76
C HIS A 14 -3.40 2.80 3.69
N ILE A 15 -4.25 3.83 3.63
CA ILE A 15 -5.23 4.02 2.55
C ILE A 15 -4.53 4.09 1.18
N TRP A 16 -3.32 4.66 1.13
CA TRP A 16 -2.53 4.72 -0.11
C TRP A 16 -1.96 3.35 -0.54
N SER A 17 -1.79 2.42 0.40
CA SER A 17 -1.32 1.06 0.15
C SER A 17 -2.45 0.09 -0.19
N ALA A 18 -3.58 0.59 -0.71
CA ALA A 18 -4.70 -0.25 -1.11
C ALA A 18 -4.24 -1.31 -2.14
N PRO A 19 -4.49 -2.61 -1.89
CA PRO A 19 -3.96 -3.69 -2.72
C PRO A 19 -4.79 -3.89 -4.00
N VAL A 20 -4.96 -2.83 -4.79
CA VAL A 20 -5.71 -2.86 -6.06
C VAL A 20 -5.05 -3.80 -7.07
N GLU A 21 -3.71 -3.82 -7.08
CA GLU A 21 -2.92 -4.69 -7.95
C GLU A 21 -3.12 -6.18 -7.62
N TYR A 22 -3.57 -6.53 -6.41
CA TYR A 22 -3.80 -7.93 -6.03
C TYR A 22 -4.85 -8.63 -6.90
N LEU A 23 -5.85 -7.88 -7.40
CA LEU A 23 -6.91 -8.44 -8.25
C LEU A 23 -6.38 -9.02 -9.57
N THR A 24 -5.30 -8.46 -10.09
CA THR A 24 -4.69 -8.88 -11.37
C THR A 24 -3.35 -9.60 -11.18
N ARG A 25 -2.88 -9.71 -9.92
CA ARG A 25 -1.56 -10.26 -9.62
C ARG A 25 -1.54 -11.77 -9.74
N ARG A 26 -0.46 -12.29 -10.33
CA ARG A 26 -0.19 -13.74 -10.37
C ARG A 26 0.11 -14.26 -8.96
N TYR A 27 -0.43 -15.43 -8.62
CA TYR A 27 -0.27 -16.03 -7.29
C TYR A 27 1.19 -16.37 -6.94
N GLN A 28 1.96 -16.82 -7.93
CA GLN A 28 3.36 -17.19 -7.72
C GLN A 28 4.26 -15.98 -8.00
N ILE A 29 4.85 -15.41 -6.94
CA ILE A 29 5.88 -14.37 -7.04
C ILE A 29 7.19 -14.95 -6.50
N VAL A 30 8.14 -15.21 -7.41
CA VAL A 30 9.51 -15.62 -7.06
C VAL A 30 10.44 -14.45 -7.35
N ARG A 31 11.18 -13.98 -6.34
CA ARG A 31 12.24 -12.99 -6.52
C ARG A 31 13.58 -13.70 -6.63
N ALA A 32 14.33 -13.45 -7.70
CA ALA A 32 15.70 -13.93 -7.84
C ALA A 32 16.64 -13.12 -6.93
N ARG A 33 17.65 -13.78 -6.35
CA ARG A 33 18.71 -13.13 -5.57
C ARG A 33 19.80 -12.69 -6.55
N ARG A 34 19.90 -11.40 -6.84
CA ARG A 34 21.09 -10.78 -7.43
C ARG A 34 21.73 -9.87 -6.41
#